data_AF-A0A1Y1JQ00-F1
#
_entry.id   AF-A0A1Y1JQ00-F1
#
_cell.length_a   1.000
_cell.length_b   1.000
_cell.length_c   1.000
_cell.angle_alpha   90.00
_cell.angle_beta   90.00
_cell.angle_gamma   90.00
#
_symmetry.space_group_name_H-M   'P 1'
#
loop_
_entity.id
_entity.type
_entity.pdbx_description
1 polymer ?
#
loop_
_entity_poly.entity_id
_entity_poly.type
_entity_poly.pdbx_seq_one_letter_code
_entity_poly.pdbx_strand_id
1 'polypeptide(L)'
;MSKNSSRIFTINISNIMNLCLQTMLYLEDISNSKDTPLEKPGCIYLYYWLYKEYKEKTNIENIHRLYQSLLKHFSYEDGEYVAPKIFDNEKGYDEDDELMNIVDIYYIKETLEEIKYNKYCYTNNRCDCAWECAKKYERLKHLCSLNCDDDIHNELEDLKNKFINLGLTTGCDNVKEIIFPPSQNFSQRMPSARKNAAHRFIVPTILII
;
A
#
# COMPACT_ATOMS: atom_id res chain seq x y z
N MET A 1 -8.20 -25.89 30.54
CA MET A 1 -7.28 -24.79 30.15
C MET A 1 -6.02 -25.49 29.65
N SER A 2 -5.47 -25.35 28.45
CA SER A 2 -5.69 -24.49 27.27
C SER A 2 -5.40 -25.36 26.04
N LYS A 3 -6.25 -25.32 25.00
CA LYS A 3 -5.96 -25.93 23.68
C LYS A 3 -5.34 -24.83 22.83
N ASN A 4 -4.02 -24.89 22.61
CA ASN A 4 -3.34 -24.08 21.60
C ASN A 4 -3.73 -24.62 20.22
N SER A 5 -4.57 -23.86 19.51
CA SER A 5 -4.98 -24.14 18.14
C SER A 5 -3.98 -23.50 17.18
N SER A 6 -2.87 -24.20 16.91
CA SER A 6 -2.05 -23.92 15.74
C SER A 6 -2.71 -24.59 14.54
N ARG A 7 -3.55 -23.87 13.79
CA ARG A 7 -3.96 -24.32 12.45
C ARG A 7 -2.74 -24.21 11.54
N ILE A 8 -1.99 -25.30 11.45
CA ILE A 8 -0.88 -25.44 10.51
C ILE A 8 -1.47 -25.43 9.11
N PHE A 9 -0.98 -24.48 8.30
CA PHE A 9 -1.27 -24.33 6.89
C PHE A 9 -0.80 -25.59 6.15
N THR A 10 -1.75 -26.39 5.62
CA THR A 10 -1.42 -27.62 4.89
C THR A 10 -1.04 -27.28 3.45
N ILE A 11 0.18 -26.78 3.23
CA ILE A 11 0.76 -26.72 1.90
C ILE A 11 1.37 -28.10 1.60
N ASN A 12 1.09 -28.64 0.41
CA ASN A 12 1.75 -29.85 -0.08
C ASN A 12 3.28 -29.63 -0.12
N ILE A 13 4.07 -30.58 0.39
CA ILE A 13 5.55 -30.48 0.54
C ILE A 13 6.23 -30.17 -0.81
N SER A 14 5.76 -30.77 -1.90
CA SER A 14 6.26 -30.48 -3.26
C SER A 14 6.06 -29.01 -3.66
N ASN A 15 4.93 -28.42 -3.26
CA ASN A 15 4.63 -27.01 -3.53
C ASN A 15 5.47 -26.08 -2.66
N ILE A 16 5.81 -26.48 -1.42
CA ILE A 16 6.72 -25.73 -0.55
C ILE A 16 8.12 -25.69 -1.15
N MET A 17 8.65 -26.83 -1.60
CA MET A 17 10.00 -26.88 -2.16
C MET A 17 10.14 -26.02 -3.41
N ASN A 18 9.15 -26.05 -4.31
CA ASN A 18 9.14 -25.18 -5.49
C ASN A 18 9.05 -23.70 -5.12
N LEU A 19 8.22 -23.34 -4.13
CA LEU A 19 8.12 -21.97 -3.64
C LEU A 19 9.45 -21.48 -3.07
N CYS A 20 10.09 -22.28 -2.21
CA CYS A 20 11.38 -21.94 -1.64
C CYS A 20 12.42 -21.76 -2.74
N LEU A 21 12.55 -22.71 -3.67
CA LEU A 21 13.51 -22.64 -4.76
C LEU A 21 13.32 -21.39 -5.63
N GLN A 22 12.07 -21.11 -6.05
CA GLN A 22 11.77 -19.92 -6.84
C GLN A 22 12.09 -18.63 -6.07
N THR A 23 11.76 -18.59 -4.78
CA THR A 23 12.02 -17.42 -3.94
C THR A 23 13.51 -17.19 -3.76
N MET A 24 14.29 -18.25 -3.50
CA MET A 24 15.74 -18.12 -3.32
C MET A 24 16.43 -17.65 -4.59
N LEU A 25 16.10 -18.23 -5.75
CA LEU A 25 16.63 -17.78 -7.04
C LEU A 25 16.29 -16.31 -7.32
N TYR A 26 15.05 -15.91 -7.03
CA TYR A 26 14.63 -14.52 -7.19
C TYR A 26 15.39 -13.57 -6.26
N LEU A 27 15.56 -13.95 -4.98
CA LEU A 27 16.30 -13.16 -4.00
C LEU A 27 17.80 -13.05 -4.36
N GLU A 28 18.38 -14.12 -4.88
CA GLU A 28 19.73 -14.14 -5.43
C GLU A 28 19.86 -13.15 -6.61
N ASP A 29 18.94 -13.20 -7.58
CA ASP A 29 18.93 -12.30 -8.74
C ASP A 29 18.85 -10.82 -8.34
N ILE A 30 17.98 -10.46 -7.39
CA ILE A 30 17.85 -9.06 -6.96
C ILE A 30 19.06 -8.61 -6.12
N SER A 31 19.68 -9.49 -5.34
CA SER A 31 20.86 -9.16 -4.53
C SER A 31 22.13 -9.02 -5.37
N ASN A 32 22.23 -9.73 -6.48
CA ASN A 32 23.36 -9.71 -7.41
C ASN A 32 23.29 -8.59 -8.47
N SER A 33 22.19 -7.83 -8.52
CA SER A 33 22.01 -6.76 -9.50
C SER A 33 22.94 -5.57 -9.21
N LYS A 34 23.94 -5.37 -10.07
CA LYS A 34 24.99 -4.33 -9.89
C LYS A 34 24.59 -2.94 -10.38
N ASP A 35 23.57 -2.83 -11.23
CA ASP A 35 23.29 -1.62 -12.00
C ASP A 35 22.14 -0.77 -11.44
N THR A 36 21.34 -1.32 -10.52
CA THR A 36 20.27 -0.58 -9.81
C THR A 36 20.01 -1.25 -8.47
N PRO A 37 19.79 -0.50 -7.37
CA PRO A 37 19.37 -1.09 -6.10
C PRO A 37 17.93 -1.63 -6.23
N LEU A 38 17.81 -2.86 -6.73
CA LEU A 38 16.55 -3.58 -6.89
C LEU A 38 16.09 -4.25 -5.60
N GLU A 39 16.92 -4.21 -4.57
CA GLU A 39 16.65 -4.75 -3.24
C GLU A 39 15.26 -4.37 -2.71
N LYS A 40 15.01 -3.07 -2.47
CA LYS A 40 13.72 -2.59 -1.96
C LYS A 40 12.53 -2.93 -2.86
N PRO A 41 12.51 -2.54 -4.15
CA PRO A 41 11.38 -2.84 -5.02
C PRO A 41 11.20 -4.35 -5.27
N GLY A 42 12.28 -5.14 -5.25
CA GLY A 42 12.23 -6.58 -5.41
C GLY A 42 11.60 -7.29 -4.21
N CYS A 43 11.96 -6.90 -3.00
CA CYS A 43 11.32 -7.41 -1.79
C CYS A 43 9.83 -7.03 -1.68
N ILE A 44 9.46 -5.83 -2.13
CA ILE A 44 8.05 -5.41 -2.27
C ILE A 44 7.32 -6.32 -3.28
N TYR A 45 7.93 -6.54 -4.44
CA TYR A 45 7.36 -7.40 -5.47
C TYR A 45 7.15 -8.83 -4.97
N LEU A 46 8.13 -9.40 -4.26
CA LEU A 46 8.03 -10.73 -3.69
C LEU A 46 6.84 -10.84 -2.73
N TYR A 47 6.66 -9.87 -1.82
CA TYR A 47 5.53 -9.87 -0.90
C TYR A 47 4.19 -9.81 -1.66
N TYR A 48 4.11 -8.94 -2.66
CA TYR A 48 2.93 -8.81 -3.51
C TYR A 48 2.63 -10.10 -4.30
N TRP A 49 3.65 -10.76 -4.85
CA TRP A 49 3.49 -12.04 -5.55
C TRP A 49 2.96 -13.14 -4.61
N LEU A 50 3.52 -13.26 -3.41
CA LEU A 50 3.01 -14.18 -2.38
C LEU A 50 1.56 -13.87 -2.02
N TYR A 51 1.22 -12.58 -1.86
CA TYR A 51 -0.16 -12.18 -1.62
C TYR A 51 -1.08 -12.66 -2.73
N LYS A 52 -0.74 -12.37 -3.99
CA LYS A 52 -1.55 -12.77 -5.15
C LYS A 52 -1.75 -14.28 -5.26
N GLU A 53 -0.71 -15.06 -4.98
CA GLU A 53 -0.74 -16.52 -5.12
C GLU A 53 -1.50 -17.23 -3.98
N TYR A 54 -1.51 -16.63 -2.78
CA TYR A 54 -1.99 -17.29 -1.56
C TYR A 54 -3.16 -16.58 -0.86
N LYS A 55 -3.61 -15.40 -1.29
CA LYS A 55 -4.73 -14.66 -0.67
C LYS A 55 -6.04 -15.46 -0.55
N GLU A 56 -6.30 -16.37 -1.49
CA GLU A 56 -7.49 -17.23 -1.49
C GLU A 56 -7.32 -18.49 -0.61
N LYS A 57 -6.07 -18.83 -0.26
CA LYS A 57 -5.69 -20.05 0.45
C LYS A 57 -5.46 -19.80 1.94
N THR A 58 -5.14 -18.57 2.33
CA THR A 58 -4.80 -18.21 3.71
C THR A 58 -4.98 -16.70 3.96
N ASN A 59 -4.88 -16.28 5.22
CA ASN A 59 -5.01 -14.87 5.60
C ASN A 59 -3.69 -14.10 5.41
N ILE A 60 -3.79 -12.77 5.41
CA ILE A 60 -2.65 -11.86 5.19
C ILE A 60 -1.53 -12.02 6.23
N GLU A 61 -1.88 -12.29 7.49
CA GLU A 61 -0.92 -12.51 8.58
C GLU A 61 -0.04 -13.75 8.31
N ASN A 62 -0.63 -14.82 7.78
CA ASN A 62 0.11 -16.02 7.41
C ASN A 62 1.00 -15.80 6.17
N ILE A 63 0.54 -15.02 5.19
CA ILE A 63 1.35 -14.64 4.02
C ILE A 63 2.56 -13.82 4.48
N HIS A 64 2.34 -12.90 5.42
CA HIS A 64 3.39 -12.08 5.99
C HIS A 64 4.43 -12.91 6.77
N ARG A 65 3.98 -13.86 7.61
CA ARG A 65 4.90 -14.80 8.28
C ARG A 65 5.70 -15.66 7.30
N LEU A 66 5.08 -16.10 6.21
CA LEU A 66 5.74 -16.86 5.15
C LEU A 66 6.83 -16.01 4.49
N TYR A 67 6.51 -14.78 4.11
CA TYR A 67 7.46 -13.82 3.56
C TYR A 67 8.67 -13.60 4.47
N GLN A 68 8.43 -13.28 5.76
CA GLN A 68 9.50 -13.11 6.75
C GLN A 68 10.36 -14.37 6.89
N SER A 69 9.75 -15.55 6.85
CA SER A 69 10.46 -16.83 6.94
C SER A 69 11.36 -17.08 5.73
N LEU A 70 10.90 -16.72 4.53
CA LEU A 70 11.68 -16.84 3.28
C LEU A 70 12.89 -15.91 3.31
N LEU A 71 12.71 -14.64 3.66
CA LEU A 71 13.81 -13.68 3.78
C LEU A 71 14.84 -14.11 4.83
N LYS A 72 14.37 -14.59 5.98
CA LYS A 72 15.24 -15.07 7.06
C LYS A 72 16.10 -16.25 6.62
N HIS A 73 15.55 -17.19 5.86
CA HIS A 73 16.32 -18.33 5.36
C HIS A 73 17.37 -17.89 4.35
N PHE A 74 17.00 -17.03 3.39
CA PHE A 74 17.96 -16.47 2.43
C PHE A 74 19.13 -15.76 3.12
N SER A 75 18.86 -15.03 4.21
CA SER A 75 19.90 -14.34 5.00
C SER A 75 20.87 -15.29 5.73
N TYR A 76 20.46 -16.53 6.00
CA TYR A 76 21.18 -17.47 6.86
C TYR A 76 22.08 -18.43 6.07
N GLU A 77 21.77 -18.70 4.79
CA GLU A 77 22.45 -19.76 4.05
C GLU A 77 23.85 -19.38 3.56
N ASP A 78 24.13 -18.11 3.25
CA ASP A 78 25.36 -17.82 2.50
C ASP A 78 26.43 -16.97 3.19
N GLY A 79 26.14 -16.19 4.23
CA GLY A 79 27.14 -15.34 4.91
C GLY A 79 27.83 -14.25 4.05
N GLU A 80 27.79 -14.37 2.71
CA GLU A 80 28.20 -13.41 1.68
C GLU A 80 27.01 -12.65 1.11
N TYR A 81 25.84 -13.30 0.98
CA TYR A 81 24.60 -12.64 0.57
C TYR A 81 23.89 -12.06 1.80
N VAL A 82 24.08 -10.75 1.99
CA VAL A 82 23.25 -9.99 2.91
C VAL A 82 21.89 -9.88 2.23
N ALA A 83 20.88 -10.60 2.73
CA ALA A 83 19.51 -10.31 2.33
C ALA A 83 19.32 -8.80 2.39
N PRO A 84 18.63 -8.18 1.41
CA PRO A 84 18.38 -6.76 1.42
C PRO A 84 18.08 -6.27 2.84
N LYS A 85 18.90 -5.32 3.34
CA LYS A 85 18.74 -4.72 4.68
C LYS A 85 17.51 -3.81 4.72
N ILE A 86 16.38 -4.33 4.30
CA ILE A 86 15.10 -3.63 4.26
C ILE A 86 14.41 -3.73 5.62
N PHE A 87 14.96 -4.51 6.56
CA PHE A 87 14.29 -4.89 7.80
C PHE A 87 15.21 -4.81 9.03
N ASP A 88 16.11 -3.82 9.05
CA ASP A 88 16.86 -3.47 10.27
C ASP A 88 16.16 -2.27 10.91
N ASN A 89 15.47 -2.57 12.01
CA ASN A 89 14.44 -1.78 12.72
C ASN A 89 14.91 -0.41 13.29
N GLU A 90 15.92 0.25 12.71
CA GLU A 90 16.57 1.40 13.31
C GLU A 90 15.86 2.75 13.08
N LYS A 91 14.75 2.80 12.34
CA LYS A 91 14.11 4.08 11.99
C LYS A 91 12.60 4.19 12.21
N GLY A 92 12.01 3.57 13.24
CA GLY A 92 10.71 4.01 13.80
C GLY A 92 9.54 4.20 12.81
N TYR A 93 9.63 3.61 11.62
CA TYR A 93 8.61 3.49 10.58
C TYR A 93 8.20 2.02 10.66
N ASP A 94 6.93 1.73 10.93
CA ASP A 94 6.46 0.35 10.91
C ASP A 94 6.47 -0.13 9.45
N GLU A 95 7.54 -0.80 9.05
CA GLU A 95 7.80 -1.30 7.68
C GLU A 95 6.72 -2.28 7.21
N ASP A 96 6.06 -2.95 8.16
CA ASP A 96 4.85 -3.74 7.96
C ASP A 96 3.72 -2.92 7.33
N ASP A 97 3.67 -1.60 7.56
CA ASP A 97 2.66 -0.72 6.99
C ASP A 97 2.87 -0.49 5.48
N GLU A 98 4.10 -0.37 4.96
CA GLU A 98 4.33 -0.09 3.53
C GLU A 98 3.88 -1.27 2.65
N LEU A 99 4.20 -2.50 3.07
CA LEU A 99 3.76 -3.73 2.39
C LEU A 99 2.24 -3.92 2.50
N MET A 100 1.68 -3.66 3.68
CA MET A 100 0.23 -3.70 3.88
C MET A 100 -0.49 -2.63 3.05
N ASN A 101 0.14 -1.47 2.83
CA ASN A 101 -0.44 -0.41 2.01
C ASN A 101 -0.55 -0.84 0.55
N ILE A 102 0.49 -1.46 0.01
CA ILE A 102 0.50 -1.98 -1.36
C ILE A 102 -0.57 -3.06 -1.54
N VAL A 103 -0.69 -3.96 -0.56
CA VAL A 103 -1.74 -4.99 -0.58
C VAL A 103 -3.13 -4.38 -0.50
N ASP A 104 -3.35 -3.36 0.34
CA ASP A 104 -4.64 -2.68 0.40
C ASP A 104 -4.98 -1.95 -0.89
N ILE A 105 -4.02 -1.23 -1.49
CA ILE A 105 -4.21 -0.57 -2.79
C ILE A 105 -4.60 -1.60 -3.85
N TYR A 106 -3.88 -2.72 -3.92
CA TYR A 106 -4.17 -3.76 -4.90
C TYR A 106 -5.54 -4.40 -4.67
N TYR A 107 -5.85 -4.75 -3.43
CA TYR A 107 -7.16 -5.29 -3.05
C TYR A 107 -8.29 -4.35 -3.47
N ILE A 108 -8.18 -3.05 -3.16
CA ILE A 108 -9.18 -2.06 -3.55
C ILE A 108 -9.31 -2.02 -5.08
N LYS A 109 -8.20 -1.97 -5.83
CA LYS A 109 -8.23 -1.94 -7.31
C LYS A 109 -8.95 -3.15 -7.90
N GLU A 110 -8.59 -4.33 -7.45
CA GLU A 110 -9.15 -5.59 -7.95
C GLU A 110 -10.64 -5.68 -7.64
N THR A 111 -11.04 -5.42 -6.39
CA THR A 111 -12.45 -5.46 -5.99
C THR A 111 -13.29 -4.38 -6.67
N LEU A 112 -12.75 -3.17 -6.91
CA LEU A 112 -13.47 -2.14 -7.67
C LEU A 112 -13.67 -2.54 -9.14
N GLU A 113 -12.69 -3.22 -9.77
CA GLU A 113 -12.89 -3.80 -11.11
C GLU A 113 -13.91 -4.94 -11.10
N GLU A 114 -13.91 -5.80 -10.08
CA GLU A 114 -14.94 -6.84 -9.92
C GLU A 114 -16.36 -6.25 -9.81
N ILE A 115 -16.51 -5.22 -8.97
CA ILE A 115 -17.77 -4.45 -8.82
C ILE A 115 -18.22 -3.88 -10.16
N LYS A 116 -17.31 -3.29 -10.93
CA LYS A 116 -17.61 -2.72 -12.26
C LYS A 116 -18.19 -3.75 -13.22
N TYR A 117 -17.70 -4.99 -13.17
CA TYR A 117 -18.16 -6.08 -14.02
C TYR A 117 -19.27 -6.94 -13.39
N ASN A 118 -19.81 -6.54 -12.22
CA ASN A 118 -20.75 -7.32 -11.42
C ASN A 118 -20.27 -8.76 -11.16
N LYS A 119 -18.95 -8.96 -11.09
CA LYS A 119 -18.35 -10.25 -10.80
C LYS A 119 -18.13 -10.35 -9.29
N TYR A 120 -18.49 -11.51 -8.75
CA TYR A 120 -18.13 -12.04 -7.43
C TYR A 120 -17.57 -11.04 -6.43
N CYS A 121 -18.47 -10.26 -5.84
CA CYS A 121 -18.28 -9.90 -4.46
C CYS A 121 -18.42 -11.18 -3.62
N TYR A 122 -17.40 -11.53 -2.85
CA TYR A 122 -17.51 -12.61 -1.85
C TYR A 122 -18.66 -12.36 -0.85
N THR A 123 -19.09 -11.09 -0.71
CA THR A 123 -20.23 -10.65 0.09
C THR A 123 -21.52 -10.55 -0.73
N ASN A 124 -22.66 -10.72 -0.06
CA ASN A 124 -23.99 -10.86 -0.67
C ASN A 124 -24.52 -9.61 -1.38
N ASN A 125 -23.86 -8.44 -1.27
CA ASN A 125 -24.20 -7.28 -2.08
C ASN A 125 -22.97 -6.40 -2.41
N ARG A 126 -23.13 -5.59 -3.47
CA ARG A 126 -22.15 -4.64 -4.00
C ARG A 126 -21.64 -3.61 -2.98
N CYS A 127 -22.53 -3.11 -2.13
CA CYS A 127 -22.21 -2.09 -1.14
C CYS A 127 -21.36 -2.64 0.01
N ASP A 128 -21.52 -3.92 0.37
CA ASP A 128 -20.68 -4.56 1.39
C ASP A 128 -19.21 -4.63 0.92
N CYS A 129 -18.97 -5.04 -0.34
CA CYS A 129 -17.62 -4.99 -0.93
C CYS A 129 -17.06 -3.58 -1.00
N ALA A 130 -17.88 -2.63 -1.47
CA ALA A 130 -17.46 -1.24 -1.56
C ALA A 130 -17.10 -0.68 -0.18
N TRP A 131 -17.79 -1.12 0.87
CA TRP A 131 -17.51 -0.74 2.25
C TRP A 131 -16.19 -1.33 2.77
N GLU A 132 -15.90 -2.61 2.48
CA GLU A 132 -14.58 -3.20 2.79
C GLU A 132 -13.44 -2.44 2.10
N CYS A 133 -13.63 -2.08 0.81
CA CYS A 133 -12.68 -1.24 0.09
C CYS A 133 -12.53 0.14 0.74
N ALA A 134 -13.64 0.77 1.16
CA ALA A 134 -13.64 2.08 1.78
C ALA A 134 -12.88 2.09 3.11
N LYS A 135 -13.02 1.05 3.95
CA LYS A 135 -12.26 0.93 5.21
C LYS A 135 -10.74 0.88 4.97
N LYS A 136 -10.30 0.13 3.95
CA LYS A 136 -8.89 0.09 3.55
C LYS A 136 -8.41 1.43 3.02
N TYR A 137 -9.23 2.09 2.20
CA TYR A 137 -8.96 3.43 1.71
C TYR A 137 -8.81 4.44 2.86
N GLU A 138 -9.67 4.37 3.89
CA GLU A 138 -9.59 5.23 5.08
C GLU A 138 -8.28 5.05 5.84
N ARG A 139 -7.86 3.79 6.04
CA ARG A 139 -6.57 3.46 6.66
C ARG A 139 -5.42 4.10 5.90
N LEU A 140 -5.38 3.92 4.58
CA LEU A 140 -4.35 4.53 3.71
C LEU A 140 -4.37 6.06 3.79
N LYS A 141 -5.56 6.68 3.79
CA LYS A 141 -5.72 8.13 3.90
C LYS A 141 -5.25 8.69 5.24
N HIS A 142 -5.49 7.97 6.34
CA HIS A 142 -5.00 8.35 7.67
C HIS A 142 -3.47 8.38 7.70
N LEU A 143 -2.82 7.38 7.10
CA LEU A 143 -1.35 7.37 6.95
C LEU A 143 -0.87 8.56 6.12
N CYS A 144 -1.57 8.89 5.03
CA CYS A 144 -1.23 10.05 4.22
C CYS A 144 -1.36 11.40 4.93
N SER A 145 -2.23 11.48 5.95
CA SER A 145 -2.42 12.69 6.75
C SER A 145 -1.21 12.98 7.66
N LEU A 146 -0.37 11.97 7.89
CA LEU A 146 0.80 12.04 8.75
C LEU A 146 2.07 12.33 7.94
N ASN A 147 2.28 11.64 6.80
CA ASN A 147 3.41 11.87 5.89
C ASN A 147 3.25 11.03 4.59
N CYS A 148 2.55 11.50 3.55
CA CYS A 148 2.45 10.74 2.28
C CYS A 148 3.58 11.03 1.30
N ASP A 149 4.02 9.97 0.62
CA ASP A 149 4.68 10.08 -0.68
C ASP A 149 3.67 10.54 -1.76
N ASP A 150 4.14 11.32 -2.73
CA ASP A 150 3.34 11.83 -3.85
C ASP A 150 2.70 10.69 -4.66
N ASP A 151 3.38 9.54 -4.79
CA ASP A 151 2.87 8.37 -5.52
C ASP A 151 1.64 7.77 -4.83
N ILE A 152 1.67 7.64 -3.50
CA ILE A 152 0.53 7.14 -2.72
C ILE A 152 -0.62 8.14 -2.77
N HIS A 153 -0.31 9.45 -2.74
CA HIS A 153 -1.34 10.48 -2.85
C HIS A 153 -2.10 10.41 -4.18
N ASN A 154 -1.35 10.33 -5.29
CA ASN A 154 -1.92 10.18 -6.63
C ASN A 154 -2.78 8.92 -6.73
N GLU A 155 -2.28 7.82 -6.18
CA GLU A 155 -3.02 6.55 -6.16
C GLU A 155 -4.32 6.66 -5.36
N LEU A 156 -4.34 7.36 -4.22
CA LEU A 156 -5.57 7.57 -3.45
C LEU A 156 -6.58 8.46 -4.17
N GLU A 157 -6.15 9.48 -4.91
CA GLU A 157 -7.06 10.27 -5.73
C GLU A 157 -7.65 9.43 -6.88
N ASP A 158 -6.85 8.59 -7.52
CA ASP A 158 -7.34 7.66 -8.54
C ASP A 158 -8.36 6.67 -7.97
N LEU A 159 -8.09 6.09 -6.80
CA LEU A 159 -9.03 5.20 -6.11
C LEU A 159 -10.35 5.92 -5.78
N LYS A 160 -10.28 7.13 -5.22
CA LYS A 160 -11.44 7.97 -4.92
C LYS A 160 -12.28 8.25 -6.16
N ASN A 161 -11.64 8.59 -7.28
CA ASN A 161 -12.31 8.78 -8.56
C ASN A 161 -13.01 7.51 -9.04
N LYS A 162 -12.42 6.32 -8.85
CA LYS A 162 -13.08 5.05 -9.15
C LYS A 162 -14.33 4.81 -8.31
N PHE A 163 -14.30 5.08 -7.00
CA PHE A 163 -15.50 4.99 -6.16
C PHE A 163 -16.65 5.88 -6.68
N ILE A 164 -16.33 7.12 -7.06
CA ILE A 164 -17.29 8.09 -7.59
C ILE A 164 -17.85 7.62 -8.94
N ASN A 165 -16.98 7.21 -9.86
CA ASN A 165 -17.39 6.80 -11.21
C ASN A 165 -18.25 5.54 -11.21
N LEU A 166 -18.05 4.65 -10.23
CA LEU A 166 -18.92 3.51 -10.03
C LEU A 166 -20.25 3.91 -9.34
N GLY A 167 -20.44 5.14 -8.90
CA GLY A 167 -21.64 5.57 -8.19
C GLY A 167 -21.77 4.95 -6.80
N LEU A 168 -20.67 4.49 -6.21
CA LEU A 168 -20.65 3.87 -4.87
C LEU A 168 -20.87 4.91 -3.77
N THR A 169 -20.49 6.16 -4.02
CA THR A 169 -20.69 7.30 -3.10
C THR A 169 -22.12 7.85 -3.11
N THR A 170 -22.96 7.40 -4.04
CA THR A 170 -24.39 7.77 -4.10
C THR A 170 -25.31 6.58 -3.87
N GLY A 171 -24.85 5.36 -4.15
CA GLY A 171 -25.62 4.13 -4.01
C GLY A 171 -25.35 3.34 -2.73
N CYS A 172 -24.29 3.69 -1.98
CA CYS A 172 -23.90 3.01 -0.74
C CYS A 172 -23.56 4.05 0.33
N ASP A 173 -24.50 4.35 1.23
CA ASP A 173 -24.37 5.44 2.21
C ASP A 173 -23.12 5.32 3.09
N ASN A 174 -22.81 4.11 3.58
CA ASN A 174 -21.63 3.86 4.42
C ASN A 174 -20.30 4.12 3.69
N VAL A 175 -20.28 4.00 2.35
CA VAL A 175 -19.09 4.28 1.54
C VAL A 175 -18.91 5.78 1.37
N LYS A 176 -20.01 6.50 1.15
CA LYS A 176 -20.01 7.95 0.99
C LYS A 176 -19.36 8.66 2.17
N GLU A 177 -19.73 8.26 3.39
CA GLU A 177 -19.21 8.86 4.62
C GLU A 177 -17.69 8.68 4.77
N ILE A 178 -17.13 7.58 4.27
CA ILE A 178 -15.70 7.30 4.37
C ILE A 178 -14.90 8.01 3.27
N ILE A 179 -15.41 8.01 2.04
CA ILE A 179 -14.74 8.64 0.89
C ILE A 179 -14.82 10.17 1.01
N PHE A 180 -15.98 10.68 1.44
CA PHE A 180 -16.25 12.08 1.70
C PHE A 180 -16.61 12.27 3.18
N PRO A 181 -15.64 12.14 4.09
CA PRO A 181 -15.91 12.43 5.49
C PRO A 181 -16.42 13.88 5.56
N PRO A 182 -17.55 14.13 6.25
CA PRO A 182 -18.00 15.50 6.46
C PRO A 182 -16.80 16.25 7.02
N SER A 183 -16.48 17.41 6.43
CA SER A 183 -15.29 18.17 6.76
C SER A 183 -15.23 18.33 8.27
N GLN A 184 -14.43 17.49 8.94
CA GLN A 184 -14.05 17.73 10.31
C GLN A 184 -13.36 19.08 10.22
N ASN A 185 -13.85 20.03 11.00
CA ASN A 185 -13.37 21.40 11.05
C ASN A 185 -11.84 21.38 11.21
N PHE A 186 -11.09 21.34 10.11
CA PHE A 186 -9.71 21.74 10.06
C PHE A 186 -9.75 23.23 10.33
N SER A 187 -9.67 23.59 11.61
CA SER A 187 -9.29 24.92 12.03
C SER A 187 -7.96 25.24 11.35
N GLN A 188 -8.08 25.93 10.22
CA GLN A 188 -7.10 26.74 9.52
C GLN A 188 -5.68 26.66 10.09
N ARG A 189 -4.82 25.85 9.48
CA ARG A 189 -3.50 26.37 9.11
C ARG A 189 -3.59 26.84 7.67
N MET A 190 -4.14 28.03 7.48
CA MET A 190 -3.81 28.80 6.30
C MET A 190 -2.29 29.00 6.30
N PRO A 191 -1.58 28.76 5.18
CA PRO A 191 -0.21 29.23 5.07
C PRO A 191 -0.21 30.74 5.32
N SER A 192 0.67 31.17 6.23
CA SER A 192 0.92 32.57 6.54
C SER A 192 1.00 33.38 5.25
N ALA A 193 0.15 34.41 5.15
CA ALA A 193 0.23 35.38 4.08
C ALA A 193 1.66 35.95 4.06
N ARG A 194 2.45 35.55 3.06
CA ARG A 194 3.68 36.26 2.72
C ARG A 194 3.27 37.72 2.51
N LYS A 195 3.78 38.61 3.38
CA LYS A 195 3.75 40.04 3.14
C LYS A 195 4.41 40.27 1.79
N ASN A 196 3.62 40.55 0.76
CA ASN A 196 4.14 41.11 -0.47
C ASN A 196 4.77 42.45 -0.10
N ALA A 197 6.10 42.48 -0.05
CA ALA A 197 6.84 43.73 -0.06
C ALA A 197 6.49 44.41 -1.38
N ALA A 198 5.75 45.51 -1.29
CA ALA A 198 5.47 46.37 -2.43
C ALA A 198 6.80 46.92 -2.97
N HIS A 199 7.36 46.27 -3.99
CA HIS A 199 8.39 46.87 -4.81
C HIS A 199 7.72 48.00 -5.61
N ARG A 200 7.85 49.23 -5.10
CA ARG A 200 7.55 50.46 -5.84
C ARG A 200 8.44 50.50 -7.08
N PHE A 201 7.89 50.21 -8.25
CA PHE A 201 8.50 50.64 -9.51
C PHE A 201 8.23 52.14 -9.66
N ILE A 202 9.25 52.94 -9.36
CA ILE A 202 9.28 54.36 -9.70
C ILE A 202 9.59 54.43 -11.20
N VAL A 203 8.60 54.84 -12.01
CA VAL A 203 8.82 55.17 -13.42
C VAL A 203 9.32 56.61 -13.49
N PRO A 204 10.58 56.88 -13.88
CA PRO A 204 11.04 58.26 -14.07
C PRO A 204 10.40 58.82 -15.35
N THR A 205 9.58 59.85 -15.17
CA THR A 205 9.03 60.64 -16.27
C THR A 205 10.15 61.47 -16.88
N ILE A 206 10.55 61.16 -18.11
CA ILE A 206 11.47 62.02 -18.88
C ILE A 206 10.64 63.20 -19.41
N LEU A 207 10.89 64.38 -18.84
CA LEU A 207 10.45 65.65 -19.39
C LEU A 207 11.30 65.95 -20.63
N ILE A 208 10.66 66.03 -21.80
CA ILE A 208 11.25 66.64 -23.00
C ILE A 208 10.88 68.12 -22.93
N ILE A 209 11.88 68.99 -22.80
CA ILE A 209 11.80 70.44 -22.99
C ILE A 209 12.25 70.74 -24.41
#